data_AF-B9K8Y6-F1
#
_entry.id   AF-B9K8Y6-F1
#
_cell.length_a   1.000
_cell.length_b   1.000
_cell.length_c   1.000
_cell.angle_alpha   90.00
_cell.angle_beta   90.00
_cell.angle_gamma   90.00
#
_symmetry.space_group_name_H-M   'P 1'
#
loop_
_entity.id
_entity.type
_entity.pdbx_description
1 polymer ?
#
loop_
_entity_poly.entity_id
_entity_poly.type
_entity_poly.pdbx_seq_one_letter_code
_entity_poly.pdbx_strand_id
1 'polypeptide(L)'
;MALFFLFLSSVLLATSLDEIKEVSKTDVQKAISMFLNYVKENPSDPGIETVGEFLFAKKRLVEAHPSLSEEIVSEDLQELVKKLKDETFPEEETDLLKRVFPNLESFVRSLQSLSDILEFPFFWKLNVPLEIENPDAFAEELINRFFENPFLFSYEVITALSKIKNAEEIGLAIVQKIENLPLEEEKYPYFLRLFEIARAMGYDRPSTLEEEIRKYFSLMARLNSSLSSEDSKEIVSEYESLTIPKENLRKKMVFLFNERKDRTVHKTQYIYFLLLLPVFLIFSTRFRAFLYRTLGLKKRAASLYLKLLQKSPENVKLRLKLARLYEELGMHEKAMEEYEIIKKLSQV
;
A
#
# COMPACT_ATOMS: atom_id res chain seq x y z
N MET A 1 -42.76 -78.86 29.40
CA MET A 1 -44.07 -78.18 29.52
C MET A 1 -43.83 -76.94 30.37
N ALA A 2 -43.58 -75.79 29.72
CA ALA A 2 -44.57 -74.72 29.47
C ALA A 2 -44.98 -74.04 30.79
N LEU A 3 -44.85 -72.73 31.01
CA LEU A 3 -44.96 -71.59 30.09
C LEU A 3 -43.93 -70.51 30.42
N PHE A 4 -43.31 -69.97 29.37
CA PHE A 4 -42.57 -68.71 29.36
C PHE A 4 -43.57 -67.63 28.92
N PHE A 5 -44.05 -66.79 29.84
CA PHE A 5 -44.85 -65.61 29.47
C PHE A 5 -43.88 -64.46 29.16
N LEU A 6 -43.56 -64.30 27.87
CA LEU A 6 -43.00 -63.08 27.32
C LEU A 6 -44.09 -62.00 27.37
N PHE A 7 -44.02 -61.12 28.37
CA PHE A 7 -44.67 -59.83 28.27
C PHE A 7 -43.80 -58.95 27.37
N LEU A 8 -44.04 -59.05 26.06
CA LEU A 8 -43.59 -58.05 25.10
C LEU A 8 -44.52 -56.84 25.30
N SER A 9 -44.24 -55.98 26.28
CA SER A 9 -44.89 -54.69 26.35
C SER A 9 -44.35 -53.86 25.19
N SER A 10 -45.13 -53.77 24.11
CA SER A 10 -45.02 -52.69 23.14
C SER A 10 -45.27 -51.39 23.88
N VAL A 11 -44.21 -50.80 24.44
CA VAL A 11 -44.21 -49.40 24.80
C VAL A 11 -44.29 -48.69 23.45
N LEU A 12 -45.50 -48.34 23.04
CA LEU A 12 -45.73 -47.17 22.20
C LEU A 12 -45.11 -46.03 23.01
N LEU A 13 -43.83 -45.72 22.77
CA LEU A 13 -43.25 -44.50 23.29
C LEU A 13 -44.10 -43.39 22.65
N ALA A 14 -44.91 -42.72 23.47
CA ALA A 14 -45.58 -41.51 23.05
C ALA A 14 -44.49 -40.56 22.58
N THR A 15 -44.46 -40.28 21.28
CA THR A 15 -43.47 -39.40 20.68
C THR A 15 -43.57 -38.06 21.39
N SER A 16 -42.51 -37.60 22.04
CA SER A 16 -42.56 -36.30 22.73
C SER A 16 -42.17 -35.17 21.79
N LEU A 17 -42.59 -33.95 22.11
CA LEU A 17 -42.13 -32.75 21.41
C LEU A 17 -40.60 -32.60 21.44
N ASP A 18 -39.95 -33.03 22.53
CA ASP A 18 -38.49 -33.05 22.64
C ASP A 18 -37.84 -34.06 21.68
N GLU A 19 -38.41 -35.26 21.55
CA GLU A 19 -37.94 -36.26 20.58
C GLU A 19 -38.05 -35.73 19.15
N ILE A 20 -39.15 -35.04 18.83
CA ILE A 20 -39.33 -34.39 17.53
C ILE A 20 -38.24 -33.34 17.27
N LYS A 21 -37.91 -32.51 18.28
CA LYS A 21 -36.82 -31.53 18.16
C LYS A 21 -35.48 -32.21 17.93
N GLU A 22 -35.17 -33.29 18.64
CA GLU A 22 -33.93 -34.04 18.44
C GLU A 22 -33.86 -34.69 17.06
N VAL A 23 -34.94 -35.27 16.55
CA VAL A 23 -34.98 -35.79 15.18
C VAL A 23 -34.73 -34.69 14.16
N SER A 24 -35.21 -33.47 14.41
CA SER A 24 -35.01 -32.33 13.51
C SER A 24 -33.53 -31.96 13.31
N LYS A 25 -32.64 -32.40 14.22
CA LYS A 25 -31.19 -32.17 14.11
C LYS A 25 -30.51 -33.02 13.04
N THR A 26 -31.22 -33.99 12.47
CA THR A 26 -30.71 -34.89 11.44
C THR A 26 -31.63 -34.94 10.23
N ASP A 27 -32.95 -34.90 10.44
CA ASP A 27 -33.95 -34.97 9.38
C ASP A 27 -35.17 -34.08 9.72
N VAL A 28 -35.15 -32.86 9.17
CA VAL A 28 -36.21 -31.87 9.37
C VAL A 28 -37.54 -32.34 8.76
N GLN A 29 -37.54 -33.03 7.62
CA GLN A 29 -38.78 -33.49 6.98
C GLN A 29 -39.44 -34.59 7.81
N LYS A 30 -38.64 -35.54 8.32
CA LYS A 30 -39.11 -36.55 9.25
C LYS A 30 -39.64 -35.91 10.54
N ALA A 31 -38.93 -34.95 11.12
CA ALA A 31 -39.39 -34.24 12.31
C ALA A 31 -40.74 -33.54 12.09
N ILE A 32 -40.92 -32.86 10.95
CA ILE A 32 -42.21 -32.23 10.59
C ILE A 32 -43.32 -33.28 10.45
N SER A 33 -43.04 -34.42 9.82
CA SER A 33 -44.03 -35.50 9.70
C SER A 33 -44.46 -36.06 11.07
N MET A 34 -43.51 -36.23 11.99
CA MET A 34 -43.77 -36.66 13.37
C MET A 34 -44.56 -35.60 14.14
N PHE A 35 -44.20 -34.33 13.98
CA PHE A 35 -44.92 -33.20 14.57
C PHE A 35 -46.38 -33.12 14.12
N LEU A 36 -46.66 -33.25 12.82
CA LEU A 36 -48.03 -33.22 12.31
C LEU A 36 -48.89 -34.37 12.84
N ASN A 37 -48.30 -35.55 13.10
CA ASN A 37 -49.00 -36.64 13.75
C ASN A 37 -49.23 -36.35 15.23
N TYR A 38 -48.21 -35.86 15.93
CA TYR A 38 -48.31 -35.47 17.34
C TYR A 38 -49.42 -34.45 17.60
N VAL A 39 -49.53 -33.41 16.74
CA VAL A 39 -50.57 -32.37 16.85
C VAL A 39 -51.98 -32.95 16.69
N LYS A 40 -52.17 -33.94 15.81
CA LYS A 40 -53.47 -34.61 15.64
C LYS A 40 -53.88 -35.41 16.89
N GLU A 41 -52.91 -36.02 17.55
CA GLU A 41 -53.13 -36.84 18.74
C GLU A 41 -53.26 -36.01 20.02
N ASN A 42 -52.57 -34.86 20.09
CA ASN A 42 -52.47 -34.03 21.28
C ASN A 42 -52.81 -32.54 21.02
N PRO A 43 -53.97 -32.19 20.43
CA PRO A 43 -54.25 -30.85 19.90
C PRO A 43 -54.27 -29.71 20.93
N SER A 44 -54.31 -30.03 22.22
CA SER A 44 -54.33 -29.06 23.32
C SER A 44 -52.99 -28.93 24.05
N ASP A 45 -51.93 -29.58 23.58
CA ASP A 45 -50.60 -29.45 24.18
C ASP A 45 -50.05 -28.02 23.91
N PRO A 46 -49.74 -27.23 24.96
CA PRO A 46 -49.27 -25.86 24.81
C PRO A 46 -47.89 -25.75 24.14
N GLY A 47 -47.07 -26.81 24.15
CA GLY A 47 -45.76 -26.83 23.51
C GLY A 47 -45.81 -26.91 21.97
N ILE A 48 -46.97 -27.23 21.40
CA ILE A 48 -47.16 -27.34 19.95
C ILE A 48 -46.77 -26.04 19.24
N GLU A 49 -47.18 -24.89 19.77
CA GLU A 49 -46.89 -23.60 19.16
C GLU A 49 -45.38 -23.38 19.06
N THR A 50 -44.66 -23.53 20.17
CA THR A 50 -43.21 -23.34 20.23
C THR A 50 -42.44 -24.29 19.31
N VAL A 51 -42.79 -25.58 19.31
CA VAL A 51 -42.10 -26.56 18.43
C VAL A 51 -42.48 -26.38 16.97
N GLY A 52 -43.73 -26.01 16.68
CA GLY A 52 -44.18 -25.71 15.34
C GLY A 52 -43.46 -24.51 14.74
N GLU A 53 -43.35 -23.41 15.51
CA GLU A 53 -42.60 -22.22 15.10
C GLU A 53 -41.11 -22.52 14.86
N PHE A 54 -40.50 -23.31 15.74
CA PHE A 54 -39.11 -23.76 15.61
C PHE A 54 -38.90 -24.57 14.32
N LEU A 55 -39.72 -25.61 14.08
CA LEU A 55 -39.61 -26.44 12.88
C LEU A 55 -39.89 -25.65 11.60
N PHE A 56 -40.84 -24.72 11.65
CA PHE A 56 -41.11 -23.81 10.54
C PHE A 56 -39.91 -22.91 10.22
N ALA A 57 -39.34 -22.27 11.24
CA ALA A 57 -38.17 -21.41 11.08
C ALA A 57 -36.98 -22.21 10.49
N LYS A 58 -36.73 -23.39 11.04
CA LYS A 58 -35.66 -24.30 10.60
C LYS A 58 -35.84 -24.70 9.14
N LYS A 59 -37.03 -25.14 8.75
CA LYS A 59 -37.35 -25.48 7.36
C LYS A 59 -37.12 -24.31 6.42
N ARG A 60 -37.65 -23.12 6.76
CA ARG A 60 -37.57 -21.94 5.92
C ARG A 60 -36.12 -21.47 5.71
N LEU A 61 -35.31 -21.46 6.77
CA LEU A 61 -33.89 -21.11 6.69
C LEU A 61 -33.11 -22.11 5.82
N VAL A 62 -33.38 -23.42 5.93
CA VAL A 62 -32.75 -24.45 5.08
C VAL A 62 -33.12 -24.28 3.60
N GLU A 63 -34.38 -23.95 3.31
CA GLU A 63 -34.85 -23.71 1.94
C GLU A 63 -34.26 -22.42 1.35
N ALA A 64 -34.11 -21.37 2.16
CA ALA A 64 -33.56 -20.08 1.75
C ALA A 64 -32.02 -20.11 1.59
N HIS A 65 -31.33 -20.87 2.44
CA HIS A 65 -29.86 -20.96 2.45
C HIS A 65 -29.38 -22.43 2.36
N PRO A 66 -29.47 -23.08 1.17
CA PRO A 66 -29.07 -24.47 1.01
C PRO A 66 -27.60 -24.76 1.37
N SER A 67 -26.73 -23.75 1.18
CA SER A 67 -25.30 -23.80 1.49
C SER A 67 -24.99 -23.91 2.98
N LEU A 68 -25.92 -23.49 3.85
CA LEU A 68 -25.81 -23.51 5.32
C LEU A 68 -26.71 -24.57 5.96
N SER A 69 -27.31 -25.45 5.13
CA SER A 69 -28.32 -26.40 5.58
C SER A 69 -27.80 -27.35 6.65
N GLU A 70 -26.54 -27.79 6.56
CA GLU A 70 -25.92 -28.68 7.56
C GLU A 70 -25.88 -28.02 8.94
N GLU A 71 -25.45 -26.76 9.02
CA GLU A 71 -25.30 -26.03 10.29
C GLU A 71 -26.66 -25.63 10.87
N ILE A 72 -27.60 -25.23 10.02
CA ILE A 72 -28.97 -24.91 10.43
C ILE A 72 -29.67 -26.18 10.95
N VAL A 73 -29.48 -27.31 10.27
CA VAL A 73 -30.08 -28.60 10.67
C VAL A 73 -29.45 -29.08 11.98
N SER A 74 -28.12 -29.14 12.07
CA SER A 74 -27.42 -29.61 13.28
C SER A 74 -27.47 -28.63 14.46
N GLU A 75 -27.96 -27.41 14.23
CA GLU A 75 -27.99 -26.31 15.21
C GLU A 75 -26.58 -25.87 15.66
N ASP A 76 -25.59 -25.99 14.77
CA ASP A 76 -24.22 -25.53 15.01
C ASP A 76 -24.06 -24.05 14.64
N LEU A 77 -24.30 -23.17 15.62
CA LEU A 77 -24.19 -21.73 15.44
C LEU A 77 -22.76 -21.28 15.09
N GLN A 78 -21.73 -21.89 15.68
CA GLN A 78 -20.36 -21.43 15.48
C GLN A 78 -19.88 -21.73 14.07
N GLU A 79 -20.14 -22.94 13.59
CA GLU A 79 -19.79 -23.34 12.23
C GLU A 79 -20.63 -22.55 11.21
N LEU A 80 -21.90 -22.26 11.51
CA LEU A 80 -22.74 -21.39 10.69
C LEU A 80 -22.07 -20.04 10.46
N VAL A 81 -21.62 -19.38 11.54
CA VAL A 81 -21.00 -18.05 11.45
C VAL A 81 -19.67 -18.10 10.71
N LYS A 82 -18.89 -19.19 10.83
CA LYS A 82 -17.65 -19.37 10.06
C LYS A 82 -17.91 -19.48 8.56
N LYS A 83 -19.05 -20.04 8.15
CA LYS A 83 -19.45 -20.18 6.73
C LYS A 83 -20.16 -18.95 6.14
N LEU A 84 -20.40 -17.90 6.93
CA LEU A 84 -21.10 -16.68 6.48
C LEU A 84 -20.33 -15.79 5.50
N LYS A 85 -19.18 -16.19 4.98
CA LYS A 85 -18.39 -15.35 4.06
C LYS A 85 -19.20 -14.92 2.83
N ASP A 86 -19.87 -15.86 2.18
CA ASP A 86 -20.55 -15.64 0.89
C ASP A 86 -22.09 -15.55 1.02
N GLU A 87 -22.62 -15.78 2.23
CA GLU A 87 -24.04 -15.72 2.54
C GLU A 87 -24.36 -14.48 3.38
N THR A 88 -25.62 -14.03 3.41
CA THR A 88 -26.08 -12.95 4.31
C THR A 88 -27.55 -13.18 4.61
N PHE A 89 -27.95 -13.06 5.88
CA PHE A 89 -29.36 -13.17 6.27
C PHE A 89 -30.03 -11.80 6.17
N PRO A 90 -31.17 -11.67 5.47
CA PRO A 90 -32.02 -10.48 5.54
C PRO A 90 -32.50 -10.21 6.97
N GLU A 91 -32.80 -8.95 7.31
CA GLU A 91 -33.31 -8.57 8.64
C GLU A 91 -34.59 -9.34 9.02
N GLU A 92 -35.42 -9.64 8.03
CA GLU A 92 -36.67 -10.40 8.16
C GLU A 92 -36.46 -11.83 8.68
N GLU A 93 -35.25 -12.37 8.51
CA GLU A 93 -34.91 -13.74 8.90
C GLU A 93 -34.24 -13.82 10.28
N THR A 94 -33.90 -12.68 10.88
CA THR A 94 -33.28 -12.64 12.20
C THR A 94 -34.16 -13.25 13.29
N ASP A 95 -35.49 -13.08 13.21
CA ASP A 95 -36.42 -13.73 14.13
C ASP A 95 -36.46 -15.26 13.93
N LEU A 96 -36.29 -15.74 12.69
CA LEU A 96 -36.17 -17.17 12.41
C LEU A 96 -34.87 -17.73 12.98
N LEU A 97 -33.76 -17.01 12.81
CA LEU A 97 -32.47 -17.39 13.40
C LEU A 97 -32.55 -17.47 14.91
N LYS A 98 -33.17 -16.51 15.59
CA LYS A 98 -33.36 -16.53 17.06
C LYS A 98 -34.19 -17.73 17.53
N ARG A 99 -35.17 -18.17 16.73
CA ARG A 99 -35.98 -19.35 17.04
C ARG A 99 -35.16 -20.64 16.92
N VAL A 100 -34.33 -20.77 15.89
CA VAL A 100 -33.49 -21.96 15.67
C VAL A 100 -32.29 -21.99 16.61
N PHE A 101 -31.71 -20.83 16.90
CA PHE A 101 -30.54 -20.63 17.75
C PHE A 101 -30.89 -19.75 18.96
N PRO A 102 -31.47 -20.32 20.04
CA PRO A 102 -31.86 -19.56 21.22
C PRO A 102 -30.68 -18.83 21.89
N ASN A 103 -29.45 -19.31 21.70
CA ASN A 103 -28.22 -18.73 22.22
C ASN A 103 -27.60 -17.68 21.27
N LEU A 104 -28.24 -17.33 20.15
CA LEU A 104 -27.71 -16.39 19.16
C LEU A 104 -27.31 -15.03 19.77
N GLU A 105 -28.22 -14.43 20.55
CA GLU A 105 -27.94 -13.13 21.16
C GLU A 105 -26.81 -13.21 22.20
N SER A 106 -26.81 -14.27 23.02
CA SER A 106 -25.73 -14.49 23.99
C SER A 106 -24.38 -14.77 23.32
N PHE A 107 -24.38 -15.47 22.19
CA PHE A 107 -23.17 -15.72 21.40
C PHE A 107 -22.61 -14.41 20.86
N VAL A 108 -23.43 -13.59 20.19
CA VAL A 108 -22.95 -12.30 19.66
C VAL A 108 -22.47 -11.40 20.80
N ARG A 109 -23.20 -11.31 21.91
CA ARG A 109 -22.76 -10.53 23.08
C ARG A 109 -21.47 -11.04 23.70
N SER A 110 -21.10 -12.30 23.51
CA SER A 110 -19.84 -12.86 24.03
C SER A 110 -18.60 -12.44 23.23
N LEU A 111 -18.76 -11.88 22.02
CA LEU A 111 -17.66 -11.45 21.14
C LEU A 111 -17.05 -10.11 21.61
N GLN A 112 -16.36 -10.13 22.74
CA GLN A 112 -15.89 -8.92 23.44
C GLN A 112 -14.41 -8.60 23.21
N SER A 113 -13.64 -9.48 22.57
CA SER A 113 -12.20 -9.29 22.29
C SER A 113 -11.91 -9.16 20.79
N LEU A 114 -10.75 -8.62 20.43
CA LEU A 114 -10.33 -8.59 19.02
C LEU A 114 -10.17 -10.01 18.46
N SER A 115 -9.75 -10.96 19.29
CA SER A 115 -9.59 -12.36 18.89
C SER A 115 -10.92 -12.97 18.44
N ASP A 116 -12.03 -12.61 19.09
CA ASP A 116 -13.37 -13.06 18.71
C ASP A 116 -13.79 -12.49 17.35
N ILE A 117 -13.49 -11.21 17.10
CA ILE A 117 -13.79 -10.56 15.81
C ILE A 117 -12.96 -11.15 14.67
N LEU A 118 -11.71 -11.54 14.96
CA LEU A 118 -10.85 -12.22 14.00
C LEU A 118 -11.33 -13.65 13.68
N GLU A 119 -11.86 -14.36 14.68
CA GLU A 119 -12.45 -15.69 14.47
C GLU A 119 -13.80 -15.61 13.71
N PHE A 120 -14.61 -14.58 14.01
CA PHE A 120 -15.97 -14.43 13.48
C PHE A 120 -16.20 -13.07 12.79
N PRO A 121 -15.46 -12.70 11.73
CA PRO A 121 -15.56 -11.37 11.10
C PRO A 121 -16.90 -11.11 10.39
N PHE A 122 -17.73 -12.14 10.22
CA PHE A 122 -19.04 -12.04 9.59
C PHE A 122 -20.21 -12.03 10.57
N PHE A 123 -19.96 -11.90 11.89
CA PHE A 123 -21.01 -11.89 12.92
C PHE A 123 -22.16 -10.92 12.62
N TRP A 124 -21.84 -9.76 12.02
CA TRP A 124 -22.80 -8.70 11.74
C TRP A 124 -23.88 -9.12 10.74
N LYS A 125 -23.63 -10.15 9.92
CA LYS A 125 -24.60 -10.69 8.96
C LYS A 125 -25.76 -11.46 9.61
N LEU A 126 -25.71 -11.66 10.92
CA LEU A 126 -26.81 -12.22 11.72
C LEU A 126 -27.86 -11.14 12.06
N ASN A 127 -27.58 -9.86 11.77
CA ASN A 127 -28.34 -8.67 12.17
C ASN A 127 -28.65 -8.60 13.68
N VAL A 128 -27.74 -9.14 14.49
CA VAL A 128 -27.77 -8.97 15.95
C VAL A 128 -26.71 -7.94 16.31
N PRO A 129 -27.08 -6.83 16.99
CA PRO A 129 -26.11 -5.79 17.32
C PRO A 129 -25.11 -6.28 18.36
N LEU A 130 -23.83 -6.08 18.09
CA LEU A 130 -22.74 -6.22 19.05
C LEU A 130 -22.41 -4.86 19.65
N GLU A 131 -22.35 -4.79 20.98
CA GLU A 131 -21.87 -3.63 21.73
C GLU A 131 -20.69 -4.09 22.59
N ILE A 132 -19.55 -3.41 22.47
CA ILE A 132 -18.35 -3.72 23.24
C ILE A 132 -18.46 -3.04 24.60
N GLU A 133 -18.39 -3.82 25.68
CA GLU A 133 -18.60 -3.33 27.04
C GLU A 133 -17.52 -2.33 27.49
N ASN A 134 -16.29 -2.49 27.01
CA ASN A 134 -15.15 -1.64 27.35
C ASN A 134 -14.40 -1.17 26.09
N PRO A 135 -14.86 -0.09 25.44
CA PRO A 135 -14.26 0.44 24.22
C PRO A 135 -12.79 0.81 24.37
N ASP A 136 -12.40 1.38 25.51
CA ASP A 136 -11.01 1.75 25.81
C ASP A 136 -10.09 0.55 25.86
N ALA A 137 -10.47 -0.52 26.57
CA ALA A 137 -9.67 -1.74 26.65
C ALA A 137 -9.59 -2.46 25.29
N PHE A 138 -10.69 -2.49 24.54
CA PHE A 138 -10.72 -3.05 23.20
C PHE A 138 -9.82 -2.29 22.22
N ALA A 139 -9.86 -0.95 22.25
CA ALA A 139 -8.98 -0.10 21.45
C ALA A 139 -7.50 -0.35 21.76
N GLU A 140 -7.16 -0.59 23.02
CA GLU A 140 -5.80 -0.94 23.44
C GLU A 140 -5.35 -2.30 22.93
N GLU A 141 -6.19 -3.34 23.05
CA GLU A 141 -5.91 -4.65 22.44
C GLU A 141 -5.69 -4.50 20.93
N LEU A 142 -6.56 -3.73 20.27
CA LEU A 142 -6.50 -3.49 18.83
C LEU A 142 -5.18 -2.85 18.41
N ILE A 143 -4.77 -1.77 19.07
CA ILE A 143 -3.51 -1.08 18.79
C ILE A 143 -2.31 -2.02 19.01
N ASN A 144 -2.30 -2.76 20.13
CA ASN A 144 -1.21 -3.67 20.45
C ASN A 144 -1.07 -4.78 19.40
N ARG A 145 -2.17 -5.43 19.03
CA ARG A 145 -2.18 -6.49 18.00
C ARG A 145 -1.86 -5.93 16.61
N PHE A 146 -2.24 -4.70 16.31
CA PHE A 146 -1.87 -4.03 15.07
C PHE A 146 -0.35 -3.82 14.97
N PHE A 147 0.32 -3.38 16.05
CA PHE A 147 1.77 -3.25 16.04
C PHE A 147 2.50 -4.60 15.99
N GLU A 148 1.93 -5.66 16.54
CA GLU A 148 2.46 -7.02 16.41
C GLU A 148 2.35 -7.55 14.98
N ASN A 149 1.18 -7.39 14.35
CA ASN A 149 0.93 -7.83 12.98
C ASN A 149 -0.14 -6.97 12.28
N PRO A 150 0.29 -5.97 11.48
CA PRO A 150 -0.63 -5.07 10.77
C PRO A 150 -1.52 -5.77 9.74
N PHE A 151 -1.11 -6.95 9.24
CA PHE A 151 -1.81 -7.68 8.19
C PHE A 151 -3.07 -8.40 8.69
N LEU A 152 -3.29 -8.46 10.01
CA LEU A 152 -4.52 -9.00 10.60
C LEU A 152 -5.76 -8.17 10.24
N PHE A 153 -5.59 -6.89 9.91
CA PHE A 153 -6.66 -5.95 9.63
C PHE A 153 -7.02 -5.96 8.14
N SER A 154 -7.56 -7.11 7.69
CA SER A 154 -8.11 -7.26 6.35
C SER A 154 -9.34 -6.38 6.14
N TYR A 155 -9.80 -6.28 4.90
CA TYR A 155 -11.02 -5.54 4.58
C TYR A 155 -12.23 -6.09 5.34
N GLU A 156 -12.35 -7.41 5.49
CA GLU A 156 -13.42 -8.08 6.21
C GLU A 156 -13.40 -7.73 7.70
N VAL A 157 -12.22 -7.73 8.32
CA VAL A 157 -12.07 -7.38 9.74
C VAL A 157 -12.41 -5.92 9.98
N ILE A 158 -11.92 -5.00 9.14
CA ILE A 158 -12.26 -3.57 9.25
C ILE A 158 -13.77 -3.36 9.04
N THR A 159 -14.38 -4.10 8.12
CA THR A 159 -15.83 -4.09 7.93
C THR A 159 -16.53 -4.57 9.19
N ALA A 160 -16.10 -5.69 9.79
CA ALA A 160 -16.66 -6.21 11.02
C ALA A 160 -16.60 -5.18 12.17
N LEU A 161 -15.44 -4.54 12.35
CA LEU A 161 -15.23 -3.50 13.35
C LEU A 161 -16.19 -2.30 13.14
N SER A 162 -16.42 -1.89 11.90
CA SER A 162 -17.37 -0.80 11.60
C SER A 162 -18.84 -1.15 11.83
N LYS A 163 -19.17 -2.43 12.00
CA LYS A 163 -20.54 -2.91 12.31
C LYS A 163 -20.80 -3.06 13.81
N ILE A 164 -19.80 -2.83 14.66
CA ILE A 164 -19.99 -2.75 16.10
C ILE A 164 -20.83 -1.51 16.42
N LYS A 165 -21.83 -1.65 17.29
CA LYS A 165 -22.80 -0.59 17.61
C LYS A 165 -22.13 0.68 18.14
N ASN A 166 -21.13 0.54 19.00
CA ASN A 166 -20.33 1.64 19.56
C ASN A 166 -18.94 1.76 18.88
N ALA A 167 -18.84 1.45 17.59
CA ALA A 167 -17.60 1.55 16.83
C ALA A 167 -16.97 2.96 16.88
N GLU A 168 -17.78 4.02 16.86
CA GLU A 168 -17.29 5.40 16.94
C GLU A 168 -16.54 5.67 18.25
N GLU A 169 -17.04 5.15 19.38
CA GLU A 169 -16.40 5.27 20.70
C GLU A 169 -15.04 4.57 20.71
N ILE A 170 -14.95 3.38 20.10
CA ILE A 170 -13.69 2.66 19.93
C ILE A 170 -12.74 3.46 19.03
N GLY A 171 -13.24 4.02 17.92
CA GLY A 171 -12.45 4.87 17.02
C GLY A 171 -11.88 6.10 17.72
N LEU A 172 -12.67 6.75 18.57
CA LEU A 172 -12.21 7.84 19.43
C LEU A 172 -11.11 7.38 20.40
N ALA A 173 -11.30 6.25 21.08
CA ALA A 173 -10.30 5.70 22.00
C ALA A 173 -8.99 5.32 21.29
N ILE A 174 -9.07 4.79 20.06
CA ILE A 174 -7.90 4.51 19.21
C ILE A 174 -7.09 5.79 18.99
N VAL A 175 -7.75 6.87 18.56
CA VAL A 175 -7.09 8.16 18.27
C VAL A 175 -6.46 8.76 19.53
N GLN A 176 -7.21 8.79 20.64
CA GLN A 176 -6.71 9.31 21.91
C GLN A 176 -5.46 8.55 22.39
N LYS A 177 -5.42 7.22 22.22
CA LYS A 177 -4.25 6.43 22.59
C LYS A 177 -3.07 6.70 21.66
N ILE A 178 -3.28 6.76 20.34
CA ILE A 178 -2.22 7.06 19.36
C ILE A 178 -1.56 8.41 19.63
N GLU A 179 -2.35 9.43 19.94
CA GLU A 179 -1.84 10.78 20.24
C GLU A 179 -0.96 10.84 21.50
N ASN A 180 -1.07 9.83 22.38
CA ASN A 180 -0.24 9.70 23.57
C ASN A 180 0.97 8.75 23.40
N LEU A 181 1.11 8.09 22.24
CA LEU A 181 2.24 7.19 21.99
C LEU A 181 3.52 7.96 21.66
N PRO A 182 4.70 7.40 21.97
CA PRO A 182 5.97 7.95 21.51
C PRO A 182 6.01 8.09 19.98
N LEU A 183 6.27 9.31 19.51
CA LEU A 183 6.36 9.61 18.09
C LEU A 183 7.75 9.20 17.55
N GLU A 184 7.79 8.09 16.82
CA GLU A 184 8.95 7.62 16.09
C GLU A 184 8.64 7.65 14.59
N GLU A 185 9.52 8.21 13.76
CA GLU A 185 9.28 8.37 12.31
C GLU A 185 9.01 7.04 11.59
N GLU A 186 9.58 5.94 12.09
CA GLU A 186 9.35 4.58 11.58
C GLU A 186 7.90 4.11 11.79
N LYS A 187 7.20 4.68 12.80
CA LYS A 187 5.83 4.34 13.16
C LYS A 187 4.78 5.16 12.39
N TYR A 188 5.18 6.19 11.63
CA TYR A 188 4.21 7.06 10.93
C TYR A 188 3.27 6.35 9.96
N PRO A 189 3.72 5.36 9.15
CA PRO A 189 2.80 4.61 8.29
C PRO A 189 1.75 3.85 9.11
N TYR A 190 2.16 3.32 10.28
CA TYR A 190 1.32 2.57 11.19
C TYR A 190 0.28 3.47 11.86
N PHE A 191 0.68 4.65 12.33
CA PHE A 191 -0.26 5.64 12.86
C PHE A 191 -1.28 6.07 11.81
N LEU A 192 -0.85 6.36 10.58
CA LEU A 192 -1.77 6.72 9.50
C LEU A 192 -2.79 5.61 9.24
N ARG A 193 -2.35 4.35 9.25
CA ARG A 193 -3.23 3.19 9.09
C ARG A 193 -4.21 3.03 10.24
N LEU A 194 -3.79 3.27 11.48
CA LEU A 194 -4.69 3.25 12.64
C LEU A 194 -5.71 4.39 12.59
N PHE A 195 -5.33 5.58 12.12
CA PHE A 195 -6.28 6.65 11.83
C PHE A 195 -7.32 6.21 10.79
N GLU A 196 -6.90 5.56 9.69
CA GLU A 196 -7.83 5.01 8.70
C GLU A 196 -8.80 3.99 9.30
N ILE A 197 -8.33 3.11 10.20
CA ILE A 197 -9.19 2.17 10.92
C ILE A 197 -10.20 2.93 11.79
N ALA A 198 -9.75 3.92 12.56
CA ALA A 198 -10.66 4.75 13.36
C ALA A 198 -11.71 5.47 12.49
N ARG A 199 -11.32 6.01 11.32
CA ARG A 199 -12.25 6.60 10.34
C ARG A 199 -13.29 5.59 9.85
N ALA A 200 -12.85 4.37 9.51
CA ALA A 200 -13.73 3.30 9.07
C ALA A 200 -14.75 2.90 10.16
N MET A 201 -14.37 3.05 11.43
CA MET A 201 -15.23 2.82 12.60
C MET A 201 -16.16 4.00 12.92
N GLY A 202 -16.14 5.08 12.13
CA GLY A 202 -17.04 6.22 12.26
C GLY A 202 -16.43 7.46 12.92
N TYR A 203 -15.16 7.43 13.32
CA TYR A 203 -14.50 8.63 13.87
C TYR A 203 -14.34 9.71 12.78
N ASP A 204 -14.97 10.87 12.96
CA ASP A 204 -15.00 11.95 11.95
C ASP A 204 -14.24 13.22 12.36
N ARG A 205 -13.77 13.30 13.62
CA ARG A 205 -13.13 14.52 14.15
C ARG A 205 -11.73 14.74 13.55
N PRO A 206 -11.29 15.98 13.35
CA PRO A 206 -9.93 16.27 12.89
C PRO A 206 -8.90 15.87 13.96
N SER A 207 -7.73 15.39 13.51
CA SER A 207 -6.56 15.16 14.38
C SER A 207 -5.38 15.92 13.80
N THR A 208 -4.78 16.78 14.61
CA THR A 208 -3.59 17.55 14.21
C THR A 208 -2.43 16.62 13.90
N LEU A 209 -2.27 15.54 14.66
CA LEU A 209 -1.25 14.53 14.45
C LEU A 209 -1.45 13.82 13.10
N GLU A 210 -2.67 13.42 12.76
CA GLU A 210 -2.99 12.82 11.46
C GLU A 210 -2.62 13.76 10.31
N GLU A 211 -2.98 15.04 10.42
CA GLU A 211 -2.65 16.05 9.41
C GLU A 211 -1.15 16.26 9.25
N GLU A 212 -0.40 16.33 10.35
CA GLU A 212 1.05 16.49 10.33
C GLU A 212 1.75 15.27 9.71
N ILE A 213 1.30 14.05 10.02
CA ILE A 213 1.83 12.82 9.41
C ILE A 213 1.53 12.80 7.90
N ARG A 214 0.33 13.21 7.46
CA ARG A 214 -0.02 13.32 6.03
C ARG A 214 0.88 14.33 5.32
N LYS A 215 1.10 15.50 5.92
CA LYS A 215 2.04 16.52 5.41
C LYS A 215 3.47 15.99 5.33
N TYR A 216 3.92 15.25 6.34
CA TYR A 216 5.24 14.59 6.34
C TYR A 216 5.40 13.66 5.11
N PHE A 217 4.41 12.81 4.82
CA PHE A 217 4.48 11.92 3.65
C PHE A 217 4.40 12.67 2.33
N SER A 218 3.58 13.73 2.25
CA SER A 218 3.55 14.62 1.08
C SER A 218 4.93 15.22 0.79
N LEU A 219 5.61 15.75 1.83
CA LEU A 219 6.96 16.28 1.71
C LEU A 219 7.96 15.20 1.28
N MET A 220 7.90 14.01 1.88
CA MET A 220 8.76 12.89 1.51
C MET A 220 8.60 12.50 0.03
N ALA A 221 7.35 12.43 -0.46
CA ALA A 221 7.06 12.11 -1.85
C ALA A 221 7.60 13.18 -2.82
N ARG A 222 7.38 14.47 -2.51
CA ARG A 222 7.89 15.60 -3.31
C ARG A 222 9.42 15.61 -3.35
N LEU A 223 10.09 15.35 -2.22
CA LEU A 223 11.55 15.23 -2.17
C LEU A 223 12.07 14.11 -3.08
N ASN A 224 11.31 13.03 -3.28
CA ASN A 224 11.68 11.94 -4.17
C ASN A 224 11.46 12.26 -5.66
N SER A 225 10.53 13.15 -6.03
CA SER A 225 10.09 13.38 -7.41
C SER A 225 10.84 14.48 -8.19
N SER A 226 12.05 14.87 -7.79
CA SER A 226 12.88 15.93 -8.41
C SER A 226 12.26 17.34 -8.39
N LEU A 227 12.67 18.16 -7.42
CA LEU A 227 12.15 19.51 -7.19
C LEU A 227 12.62 20.53 -8.23
N SER A 228 11.76 21.46 -8.66
CA SER A 228 12.19 22.73 -9.24
C SER A 228 12.85 23.63 -8.17
N SER A 229 13.38 24.79 -8.56
CA SER A 229 13.92 25.79 -7.61
C SER A 229 12.84 26.49 -6.79
N GLU A 230 11.62 26.59 -7.33
CA GLU A 230 10.47 27.24 -6.69
C GLU A 230 9.91 26.34 -5.57
N ASP A 231 9.83 25.03 -5.84
CA ASP A 231 9.44 23.99 -4.87
C ASP A 231 10.35 23.94 -3.64
N SER A 232 11.60 24.39 -3.75
CA SER A 232 12.59 24.28 -2.67
C SER A 232 12.29 25.21 -1.50
N LYS A 233 11.71 26.40 -1.74
CA LYS A 233 11.36 27.35 -0.66
C LYS A 233 10.08 26.93 0.06
N GLU A 234 9.09 26.48 -0.71
CA GLU A 234 7.82 25.99 -0.18
C GLU A 234 8.04 24.76 0.71
N ILE A 235 8.85 23.80 0.26
CA ILE A 235 9.20 22.61 1.03
C ILE A 235 9.87 22.94 2.35
N VAL A 236 10.79 23.91 2.37
CA VAL A 236 11.43 24.34 3.62
C VAL A 236 10.38 24.96 4.55
N SER A 237 9.50 25.82 4.04
CA SER A 237 8.43 26.43 4.84
C SER A 237 7.49 25.38 5.45
N GLU A 238 7.04 24.40 4.66
CA GLU A 238 6.19 23.32 5.14
C GLU A 238 6.93 22.41 6.12
N TYR A 239 8.19 22.07 5.85
CA TYR A 239 9.04 21.32 6.78
C TYR A 239 9.15 22.04 8.12
N GLU A 240 9.40 23.35 8.15
CA GLU A 240 9.49 24.12 9.39
C GLU A 240 8.17 24.17 10.16
N SER A 241 7.03 24.10 9.46
CA SER A 241 5.70 24.09 10.09
C SER A 241 5.36 22.81 10.85
N LEU A 242 6.04 21.69 10.55
CA LEU A 242 5.80 20.41 11.23
C LEU A 242 6.37 20.44 12.66
N THR A 243 5.56 20.05 13.64
CA THR A 243 5.96 19.92 15.04
C THR A 243 6.43 18.51 15.41
N ILE A 244 6.04 17.51 14.61
CA ILE A 244 6.45 16.11 14.76
C ILE A 244 7.93 15.87 14.41
N PRO A 245 8.55 14.79 14.94
CA PRO A 245 9.88 14.34 14.52
C PRO A 245 10.04 14.24 13.00
N LYS A 246 11.11 14.83 12.47
CA LYS A 246 11.29 15.05 11.02
C LYS A 246 12.76 14.93 10.59
N GLU A 247 13.55 14.15 11.32
CA GLU A 247 14.98 13.99 11.09
C GLU A 247 15.27 13.24 9.77
N ASN A 248 14.42 12.29 9.35
CA ASN A 248 14.60 11.64 8.05
C ASN A 248 14.33 12.59 6.90
N LEU A 249 13.31 13.45 7.00
CA LEU A 249 13.08 14.54 6.04
C LEU A 249 14.29 15.46 5.98
N ARG A 250 14.84 15.87 7.14
CA ARG A 250 16.03 16.70 7.22
C ARG A 250 17.23 16.08 6.49
N LYS A 251 17.55 14.81 6.80
CA LYS A 251 18.64 14.08 6.14
C LYS A 251 18.45 14.02 4.63
N LYS A 252 17.22 13.74 4.18
CA LYS A 252 16.88 13.67 2.75
C LYS A 252 17.02 15.02 2.06
N MET A 253 16.54 16.10 2.69
CA MET A 253 16.70 17.47 2.18
C MET A 253 18.18 17.84 2.04
N VAL A 254 18.99 17.60 3.07
CA VAL A 254 20.43 17.90 3.03
C VAL A 254 21.12 17.13 1.91
N PHE A 255 20.83 15.83 1.76
CA PHE A 255 21.37 15.01 0.69
C PHE A 255 21.02 15.59 -0.70
N LEU A 256 19.75 15.91 -0.93
CA LEU A 256 19.28 16.45 -2.21
C LEU A 256 19.84 17.84 -2.52
N PHE A 257 19.95 18.71 -1.52
CA PHE A 257 20.53 20.04 -1.70
C PHE A 257 22.04 19.99 -1.96
N ASN A 258 22.77 19.08 -1.32
CA ASN A 258 24.18 18.86 -1.61
C ASN A 258 24.37 18.28 -3.02
N GLU A 259 23.57 17.29 -3.42
CA GLU A 259 23.65 16.72 -4.76
C GLU A 259 23.36 17.77 -5.85
N ARG A 260 22.41 18.69 -5.60
CA ARG A 260 22.20 19.85 -6.49
C ARG A 260 23.38 20.79 -6.52
N LYS A 261 23.97 21.09 -5.37
CA LYS A 261 25.14 21.97 -5.29
C LYS A 261 26.27 21.40 -6.15
N ASP A 262 26.54 20.11 -6.07
CA ASP A 262 27.58 19.48 -6.89
C ASP A 262 27.22 19.48 -8.38
N ARG A 263 25.99 19.11 -8.74
CA ARG A 263 25.52 19.17 -10.15
C ARG A 263 25.58 20.58 -10.74
N THR A 264 25.19 21.60 -9.98
CA THR A 264 25.25 23.00 -10.42
C THR A 264 26.68 23.50 -10.56
N VAL A 265 27.58 23.14 -9.63
CA VAL A 265 29.02 23.42 -9.73
C VAL A 265 29.62 22.74 -10.95
N HIS A 266 29.36 21.45 -11.19
CA HIS A 266 29.85 20.72 -12.35
C HIS A 266 29.32 21.28 -13.68
N LYS A 267 28.03 21.61 -13.75
CA LYS A 267 27.43 22.26 -14.93
C LYS A 267 28.09 23.61 -15.21
N THR A 268 28.33 24.41 -14.16
CA THR A 268 28.98 25.71 -14.28
C THR A 268 30.43 25.56 -14.74
N GLN A 269 31.21 24.64 -14.16
CA GLN A 269 32.57 24.32 -14.59
C GLN A 269 32.62 23.82 -16.04
N TYR A 270 31.69 22.94 -16.43
CA TYR A 270 31.59 22.44 -17.80
C TYR A 270 31.25 23.56 -18.80
N ILE A 271 30.34 24.48 -18.46
CA ILE A 271 30.01 25.65 -19.28
C ILE A 271 31.24 26.54 -19.45
N TYR A 272 31.97 26.84 -18.37
CA TYR A 272 33.22 27.61 -18.46
C TYR A 272 34.28 26.89 -19.32
N PHE A 273 34.42 25.57 -19.15
CA PHE A 273 35.33 24.75 -19.96
C PHE A 273 34.95 24.79 -21.45
N LEU A 274 33.67 24.63 -21.79
CA LEU A 274 33.15 24.69 -23.15
C LEU A 274 33.32 26.08 -23.78
N LEU A 275 33.15 27.16 -23.00
CA LEU A 275 33.38 28.54 -23.46
C LEU A 275 34.86 28.84 -23.67
N LEU A 276 35.75 28.31 -22.84
CA LEU A 276 37.20 28.56 -22.93
C LEU A 276 37.90 27.71 -24.00
N LEU A 277 37.35 26.55 -24.36
CA LEU A 277 37.91 25.65 -25.37
C LEU A 277 38.09 26.31 -26.77
N PRO A 278 37.08 27.00 -27.37
CA PRO A 278 37.26 27.69 -28.64
C PRO A 278 38.21 28.89 -28.53
N VAL A 279 38.21 29.59 -27.39
CA VAL A 279 39.14 30.70 -27.14
C VAL A 279 40.59 30.19 -27.18
N PHE A 280 40.89 29.11 -26.46
CA PHE A 280 42.21 28.48 -26.47
C PHE A 280 42.64 28.03 -27.89
N LEU A 281 41.72 27.43 -28.65
CA LEU A 281 41.97 27.00 -30.03
C LEU A 281 42.20 28.18 -30.99
N ILE A 282 41.52 29.31 -30.80
CA ILE A 282 41.69 30.54 -31.60
C ILE A 282 43.04 31.22 -31.31
N PHE A 283 43.57 31.15 -30.09
CA PHE A 283 44.82 31.82 -29.73
C PHE A 283 46.09 31.07 -30.18
N SER A 284 46.02 29.75 -30.40
CA SER A 284 47.19 28.98 -30.86
C SER A 284 47.51 29.25 -32.33
N THR A 285 48.61 29.97 -32.61
CA THR A 285 49.07 30.30 -33.97
C THR A 285 49.33 29.05 -34.83
N ARG A 286 49.76 27.94 -34.20
CA ARG A 286 49.96 26.64 -34.87
C ARG A 286 48.64 26.02 -35.29
N PHE A 287 47.63 26.07 -34.44
CA PHE A 287 46.31 25.52 -34.73
C PHE A 287 45.59 26.34 -35.81
N ARG A 288 45.68 27.67 -35.75
CA ARG A 288 45.16 28.55 -36.83
C ARG A 288 45.80 28.28 -38.19
N ALA A 289 47.11 28.06 -38.22
CA ALA A 289 47.83 27.73 -39.46
C ALA A 289 47.40 26.37 -40.04
N PHE A 290 47.09 25.41 -39.17
CA PHE A 290 46.51 24.13 -39.55
C PHE A 290 45.07 24.29 -40.09
N LEU A 291 44.20 25.00 -39.36
CA LEU A 291 42.81 25.25 -39.79
C LEU A 291 42.72 26.01 -41.11
N TYR A 292 43.52 27.06 -41.32
CA TYR A 292 43.50 27.80 -42.59
C TYR A 292 43.99 26.95 -43.76
N ARG A 293 44.83 25.93 -43.52
CA ARG A 293 45.22 24.97 -44.56
C ARG A 293 44.06 24.02 -44.88
N THR A 294 43.39 23.46 -43.87
CA THR A 294 42.26 22.54 -44.10
C THR A 294 41.05 23.21 -44.74
N LEU A 295 40.81 24.49 -44.43
CA LEU A 295 39.75 25.30 -45.02
C LEU A 295 40.10 25.90 -46.39
N GLY A 296 41.24 25.55 -46.99
CA GLY A 296 41.63 26.02 -48.33
C GLY A 296 42.12 27.47 -48.42
N LEU A 297 42.25 28.18 -47.29
CA LEU A 297 42.77 29.55 -47.20
C LEU A 297 44.31 29.58 -47.23
N LYS A 298 44.89 28.98 -48.29
CA LYS A 298 46.32 28.67 -48.42
C LYS A 298 47.24 29.89 -48.23
N LYS A 299 46.86 31.06 -48.76
CA LYS A 299 47.63 32.33 -48.60
C LYS A 299 47.73 32.77 -47.13
N ARG A 300 46.64 32.67 -46.36
CA ARG A 300 46.62 33.02 -44.93
C ARG A 300 47.40 31.98 -44.11
N ALA A 301 47.28 30.69 -44.45
CA ALA A 301 48.07 29.63 -43.83
C ALA A 301 49.57 29.85 -44.02
N ALA A 302 50.02 30.18 -45.25
CA ALA A 302 51.43 30.46 -45.55
C ALA A 302 51.98 31.64 -44.71
N SER A 303 51.20 32.72 -44.56
CA SER A 303 51.60 33.86 -43.72
C SER A 303 51.78 33.49 -42.23
N LEU A 304 50.96 32.57 -41.71
CA LEU A 304 51.09 32.09 -40.33
C LEU A 304 52.27 31.13 -40.16
N TYR A 305 52.54 30.27 -41.14
CA TYR A 305 53.74 29.43 -41.12
C TYR A 305 55.02 30.25 -41.19
N LEU A 306 55.04 31.34 -41.97
CA LEU A 306 56.16 32.29 -42.00
C LEU A 306 56.36 32.95 -40.62
N LYS A 307 55.30 33.41 -39.96
CA LYS A 307 55.38 33.93 -38.57
C LYS A 307 55.85 32.89 -37.55
N LEU A 308 55.51 31.62 -37.75
CA LEU A 308 55.99 30.52 -36.90
C LEU A 308 57.48 30.25 -37.14
N LEU A 309 57.95 30.34 -38.39
CA LEU A 309 59.35 30.17 -38.76
C LEU A 309 60.24 31.31 -38.28
N GLN A 310 59.74 32.54 -38.18
CA GLN A 310 60.49 33.64 -37.55
C GLN A 310 60.91 33.32 -36.11
N LYS A 311 60.10 32.56 -35.38
CA LYS A 311 60.41 32.12 -34.00
C LYS A 311 61.19 30.82 -33.93
N SER A 312 61.19 30.02 -35.00
CA SER A 312 61.89 28.74 -35.06
C SER A 312 62.45 28.53 -36.47
N PRO A 313 63.53 29.25 -36.83
CA PRO A 313 64.03 29.31 -38.20
C PRO A 313 64.58 27.97 -38.69
N GLU A 314 65.00 27.08 -37.81
CA GLU A 314 65.60 25.79 -38.19
C GLU A 314 64.58 24.65 -38.25
N ASN A 315 63.28 24.95 -38.04
CA ASN A 315 62.25 23.91 -38.00
C ASN A 315 61.92 23.39 -39.40
N VAL A 316 62.66 22.36 -39.83
CA VAL A 316 62.52 21.69 -41.14
C VAL A 316 61.06 21.29 -41.43
N LYS A 317 60.32 20.78 -40.43
CA LYS A 317 58.93 20.35 -40.60
C LYS A 317 57.97 21.50 -40.92
N LEU A 318 58.20 22.70 -40.36
CA LEU A 318 57.42 23.89 -40.68
C LEU A 318 57.81 24.47 -42.04
N ARG A 319 59.11 24.48 -42.39
CA ARG A 319 59.58 24.90 -43.72
C ARG A 319 59.01 24.03 -44.82
N LEU A 320 59.01 22.70 -44.63
CA LEU A 320 58.42 21.77 -45.59
C LEU A 320 56.91 22.02 -45.80
N LYS A 321 56.19 22.34 -44.71
CA LYS A 321 54.76 22.68 -44.80
C LYS A 321 54.54 23.99 -45.56
N LEU A 322 55.43 24.98 -45.41
CA LEU A 322 55.38 26.25 -46.13
C LEU A 322 55.73 26.08 -47.62
N ALA A 323 56.78 25.32 -47.94
CA ALA A 323 57.21 25.03 -49.30
C ALA A 323 56.09 24.37 -50.12
N ARG A 324 55.47 23.31 -49.57
CA ARG A 324 54.30 22.66 -50.18
C ARG A 324 53.12 23.61 -50.37
N LEU A 325 52.88 24.51 -49.41
CA LEU A 325 51.82 25.52 -49.53
C LEU A 325 52.12 26.52 -50.66
N TYR A 326 53.39 26.88 -50.89
CA TYR A 326 53.79 27.73 -52.01
C TYR A 326 53.65 27.02 -53.37
N GLU A 327 54.01 25.74 -53.47
CA GLU A 327 53.76 24.93 -54.68
C GLU A 327 52.27 24.86 -55.00
N GLU A 328 51.44 24.56 -54.00
CA GLU A 328 50.00 24.51 -54.13
C GLU A 328 49.35 25.86 -54.50
N LEU A 329 50.08 26.98 -54.34
CA LEU A 329 49.68 28.33 -54.72
C LEU A 329 50.29 28.78 -56.07
N GLY A 330 51.07 27.92 -56.74
CA GLY A 330 51.77 28.24 -57.99
C GLY A 330 53.01 29.12 -57.81
N MET A 331 53.47 29.34 -56.57
CA MET A 331 54.62 30.18 -56.24
C MET A 331 55.91 29.34 -56.23
N HIS A 332 56.24 28.75 -57.38
CA HIS A 332 57.32 27.75 -57.51
C HIS A 332 58.70 28.27 -57.10
N GLU A 333 59.03 29.53 -57.38
CA GLU A 333 60.30 30.14 -56.98
C GLU A 333 60.47 30.16 -55.45
N LYS A 334 59.45 30.65 -54.73
CA LYS A 334 59.47 30.70 -53.26
C LYS A 334 59.44 29.31 -52.62
N ALA A 335 58.82 28.34 -53.28
CA ALA A 335 58.87 26.95 -52.83
C ALA A 335 60.28 26.38 -52.94
N MET A 336 60.96 26.64 -54.06
CA MET A 336 62.33 26.20 -54.29
C MET A 336 63.30 26.81 -53.27
N GLU A 337 63.17 28.11 -52.97
CA GLU A 337 63.96 28.78 -51.93
C GLU A 337 63.84 28.08 -50.56
N GLU A 338 62.62 27.72 -50.14
CA GLU A 338 62.41 27.01 -48.88
C GLU A 338 62.97 25.58 -48.92
N TYR A 339 62.90 24.87 -50.06
CA TYR A 339 63.51 23.55 -50.22
C TYR A 339 65.03 23.59 -50.18
N GLU A 340 65.66 24.62 -50.75
CA GLU A 340 67.10 24.83 -50.65
C GLU A 340 67.53 25.08 -49.21
N ILE A 341 66.78 25.89 -48.45
CA ILE A 341 67.03 26.13 -47.03
C ILE A 341 66.88 24.83 -46.23
N ILE A 342 65.84 24.03 -46.51
CA ILE A 342 65.66 22.71 -45.90
C ILE A 342 66.86 21.80 -46.18
N LYS A 343 67.31 21.75 -47.44
CA LYS A 343 68.46 20.92 -47.85
C LYS A 343 69.72 21.32 -47.08
N LYS A 344 70.01 22.62 -46.98
CA LYS A 344 71.15 23.15 -46.23
C LYS A 344 71.05 22.81 -44.74
N LEU A 345 69.88 22.96 -44.14
CA LEU A 345 69.64 22.63 -42.72
C LEU A 345 69.67 21.13 -42.42
N SER A 346 69.45 20.26 -43.42
CA SER A 346 69.52 18.80 -43.29
C SER A 346 70.91 18.21 -43.53
N GLN A 347 71.87 19.03 -43.97
CA GLN A 347 73.26 18.67 -44.21
C GLN A 347 74.19 19.08 -43.05
N VAL A 348 73.62 19.72 -42.02
CA VAL A 348 74.22 20.02 -40.70
C VAL A 348 73.60 19.07 -39.70
#